data_AF-A0A925YH55-F1
#
_entry.id   AF-A0A925YH55-F1
#
_cell.length_a   1.000
_cell.length_b   1.000
_cell.length_c   1.000
_cell.angle_alpha   90.00
_cell.angle_beta   90.00
_cell.angle_gamma   90.00
#
_symmetry.space_group_name_H-M   'P 1'
#
loop_
_entity.id
_entity.type
_entity.pdbx_description
1 polymer ?
#
loop_
_entity_poly.entity_id
_entity_poly.type
_entity_poly.pdbx_seq_one_letter_code
_entity_poly.pdbx_strand_id
1 'polypeptide(L)'
;MSTGCGPARFLTQVDGRAATAVTAAKKVNAATYAPYEFTAATEYLRKAREEAAYAEYQVSIAYGRQAEELAIQARAISERKAARATGDVPGDTPADVSADVPGRGLSPGETGEPPSTTRDSP
;
A
#
# COMPACT_ATOMS: atom_id res chain seq x y z
N MET A 1 14.73 -9.09 29.79
CA MET A 1 13.85 -9.26 28.61
C MET A 1 14.74 -9.43 27.39
N SER A 2 14.89 -10.65 26.86
CA SER A 2 15.58 -10.87 25.58
C SER A 2 14.67 -10.42 24.45
N THR A 3 14.69 -9.11 24.19
CA THR A 3 14.20 -8.52 22.96
C THR A 3 15.06 -9.09 21.84
N GLY A 4 14.53 -10.02 21.04
CA GLY A 4 15.30 -10.69 19.99
C GLY A 4 16.10 -9.68 19.15
N CYS A 5 17.43 -9.73 19.32
CA CYS A 5 18.40 -8.95 18.56
C CYS A 5 18.19 -9.22 17.05
N GLY A 6 18.40 -8.22 16.20
CA GLY A 6 18.17 -8.17 14.74
C GLY A 6 17.69 -9.44 14.02
N PRO A 7 18.51 -10.52 13.97
CA PRO A 7 18.18 -11.76 13.26
C PRO A 7 16.83 -12.40 13.62
N ALA A 8 16.46 -12.44 14.90
CA ALA A 8 15.21 -13.09 15.33
C ALA A 8 13.96 -12.35 14.80
N ARG A 9 14.01 -11.00 14.80
CA ARG A 9 12.94 -10.18 14.23
C ARG A 9 12.91 -10.27 12.70
N PHE A 10 14.06 -10.37 12.05
CA PHE A 10 14.13 -10.61 10.62
C PHE A 10 13.38 -11.90 10.23
N LEU A 11 13.69 -13.03 10.89
CA LEU A 11 13.05 -14.31 10.59
C LEU A 11 11.52 -14.24 10.72
N THR A 12 11.02 -13.60 11.77
CA THR A 12 9.57 -13.48 12.00
C THR A 12 8.88 -12.52 11.02
N GLN A 13 9.53 -11.40 10.67
CA GLN A 13 8.95 -10.39 9.79
C GLN A 13 9.07 -10.77 8.32
N VAL A 14 10.28 -11.06 7.84
CA VAL A 14 10.59 -11.21 6.41
C VAL A 14 10.26 -12.62 5.93
N ASP A 15 10.90 -13.63 6.52
CA ASP A 15 10.69 -15.02 6.11
C ASP A 15 9.40 -15.64 6.66
N GLY A 16 8.84 -15.05 7.73
CA GLY A 16 7.53 -15.39 8.25
C GLY A 16 6.41 -14.63 7.55
N ARG A 17 6.08 -13.43 8.06
CA ARG A 17 4.87 -12.68 7.66
C ARG A 17 4.89 -12.22 6.21
N ALA A 18 5.95 -11.54 5.77
CA ALA A 18 6.01 -10.99 4.42
C ALA A 18 6.01 -12.09 3.35
N ALA A 19 6.84 -13.13 3.51
CA ALA A 19 6.86 -14.28 2.60
C ALA A 19 5.52 -15.02 2.54
N THR A 20 4.84 -15.18 3.68
CA THR A 20 3.49 -15.77 3.74
C THR A 20 2.47 -14.90 3.00
N ALA A 21 2.50 -13.59 3.21
CA ALA A 21 1.60 -12.65 2.55
C ALA A 21 1.79 -12.65 1.03
N VAL A 22 3.03 -12.60 0.53
CA VAL A 22 3.34 -12.68 -0.91
C VAL A 22 2.84 -13.99 -1.50
N THR A 23 3.03 -15.11 -0.77
CA THR A 23 2.52 -16.42 -1.21
C THR A 23 0.99 -16.43 -1.28
N ALA A 24 0.31 -15.82 -0.30
CA ALA A 24 -1.15 -15.71 -0.31
C ALA A 24 -1.66 -14.85 -1.47
N ALA A 25 -1.01 -13.72 -1.77
CA ALA A 25 -1.32 -12.89 -2.93
C ALA A 25 -1.14 -13.66 -4.25
N LYS A 26 -0.04 -14.43 -4.36
CA LYS A 26 0.20 -15.27 -5.54
C LYS A 26 -0.91 -16.30 -5.76
N LYS A 27 -1.42 -16.93 -4.70
CA LYS A 27 -2.49 -17.94 -4.78
C LYS A 27 -3.80 -17.40 -5.36
N VAL A 28 -4.07 -16.10 -5.21
CA VAL A 28 -5.27 -15.44 -5.75
C VAL A 28 -5.02 -14.75 -7.10
N ASN A 29 -3.98 -15.17 -7.84
CA ASN A 29 -3.60 -14.60 -9.13
C ASN A 29 -3.33 -13.08 -9.09
N ALA A 30 -2.67 -12.59 -8.04
CA ALA A 30 -2.36 -11.17 -7.91
C ALA A 30 -1.45 -10.62 -9.02
N ALA A 31 -0.64 -11.46 -9.66
CA ALA A 31 0.13 -11.06 -10.84
C ALA A 31 -0.78 -10.57 -12.00
N THR A 32 -2.00 -11.08 -12.09
CA THR A 32 -2.97 -10.69 -13.12
C THR A 32 -3.85 -9.55 -12.63
N TYR A 33 -4.40 -9.67 -11.42
CA TYR A 33 -5.41 -8.72 -10.94
C TYR A 33 -4.84 -7.48 -10.25
N ALA A 34 -3.64 -7.57 -9.65
CA ALA A 34 -2.97 -6.51 -8.90
C ALA A 34 -1.46 -6.46 -9.22
N PRO A 35 -1.06 -6.28 -10.49
CA PRO A 35 0.32 -6.43 -10.92
C PRO A 35 1.28 -5.44 -10.25
N TYR A 36 0.83 -4.20 -9.99
CA TYR A 36 1.66 -3.17 -9.38
C TYR A 36 2.00 -3.51 -7.92
N GLU A 37 0.98 -3.79 -7.11
CA GLU A 37 1.15 -4.12 -5.70
C GLU A 37 1.87 -5.44 -5.52
N PHE A 38 1.56 -6.44 -6.34
CA PHE A 38 2.22 -7.75 -6.27
C PHE A 38 3.70 -7.68 -6.64
N THR A 39 4.03 -7.00 -7.74
CA THR A 39 5.44 -6.85 -8.17
C THR A 39 6.23 -6.07 -7.12
N ALA A 40 5.67 -4.95 -6.63
CA ALA A 40 6.32 -4.18 -5.57
C ALA A 40 6.53 -5.03 -4.31
N ALA A 41 5.54 -5.82 -3.89
CA ALA A 41 5.68 -6.72 -2.74
C ALA A 41 6.81 -7.75 -2.92
N THR A 42 6.92 -8.36 -4.12
CA THR A 42 7.99 -9.32 -4.41
C THR A 42 9.37 -8.67 -4.42
N GLU A 43 9.49 -7.46 -4.97
CA GLU A 43 10.76 -6.73 -5.02
C GLU A 43 11.19 -6.26 -3.63
N TYR A 44 10.26 -5.78 -2.80
CA TYR A 44 10.58 -5.42 -1.42
C TYR A 44 10.96 -6.64 -0.58
N LEU A 45 10.32 -7.80 -0.79
CA LEU A 45 10.71 -9.04 -0.12
C LEU A 45 12.12 -9.47 -0.54
N ARG A 46 12.44 -9.38 -1.84
CA ARG A 46 13.78 -9.65 -2.37
C ARG A 46 14.81 -8.70 -1.75
N LYS A 47 14.53 -7.39 -1.76
CA LYS A 47 15.38 -6.37 -1.16
C LYS A 47 15.58 -6.57 0.34
N ALA A 48 14.53 -6.93 1.07
CA ALA A 48 14.64 -7.25 2.50
C ALA A 48 15.65 -8.38 2.75
N ARG A 49 15.67 -9.42 1.91
CA ARG A 49 16.63 -10.53 2.01
C ARG A 49 18.05 -10.10 1.64
N GLU A 50 18.22 -9.21 0.68
CA GLU A 50 19.52 -8.62 0.36
C GLU A 50 20.10 -7.87 1.58
N GLU A 51 19.31 -6.99 2.21
CA GLU A 51 19.76 -6.23 3.39
C GLU A 51 20.11 -7.15 4.56
N ALA A 52 19.35 -8.24 4.75
CA ALA A 52 19.66 -9.24 5.76
C ALA A 52 21.00 -9.96 5.48
N ALA A 53 21.36 -10.17 4.21
CA ALA A 53 22.66 -10.74 3.84
C ALA A 53 23.83 -9.81 4.21
N TYR A 54 23.60 -8.49 4.26
CA TYR A 54 24.54 -7.49 4.77
C TYR A 54 24.47 -7.30 6.30
N ALA A 55 23.69 -8.12 7.01
CA ALA A 55 23.39 -7.96 8.43
C ALA A 55 22.67 -6.64 8.81
N GLU A 56 22.09 -5.94 7.82
CA GLU A 56 21.31 -4.72 7.99
C GLU A 56 19.87 -5.05 8.39
N TYR A 57 19.71 -5.67 9.57
CA TYR A 57 18.43 -6.25 9.98
C TYR A 57 17.32 -5.22 10.19
N GLN A 58 17.61 -3.99 10.61
CA GLN A 58 16.59 -2.96 10.76
C GLN A 58 16.01 -2.52 9.41
N VAL A 59 16.88 -2.34 8.41
CA VAL A 59 16.48 -2.00 7.04
C VAL A 59 15.71 -3.15 6.40
N SER A 60 16.22 -4.37 6.58
CA SER A 60 15.55 -5.60 6.15
C SER A 60 14.12 -5.73 6.70
N ILE A 61 13.94 -5.48 8.00
CA ILE A 61 12.62 -5.50 8.66
C ILE A 61 11.69 -4.43 8.09
N ALA A 62 12.20 -3.23 7.80
CA ALA A 62 11.40 -2.15 7.21
C ALA A 62 10.89 -2.53 5.81
N TYR A 63 11.77 -3.03 4.94
CA TYR A 63 11.35 -3.55 3.63
C TYR A 63 10.42 -4.76 3.74
N GLY A 64 10.62 -5.63 4.73
CA GLY A 64 9.72 -6.75 5.02
C GLY A 64 8.29 -6.30 5.36
N ARG A 65 8.13 -5.22 6.14
CA ARG A 65 6.80 -4.65 6.45
C ARG A 65 6.14 -4.09 5.20
N GLN A 66 6.89 -3.35 4.39
CA GLN A 66 6.38 -2.82 3.14
C GLN A 66 5.95 -3.93 2.17
N ALA A 67 6.71 -5.01 2.09
CA ALA A 67 6.35 -6.20 1.33
C ALA A 67 5.06 -6.87 1.85
N GLU A 68 4.92 -7.00 3.17
CA GLU A 68 3.71 -7.53 3.82
C GLU A 68 2.47 -6.68 3.48
N GLU A 69 2.56 -5.37 3.65
CA GLU A 69 1.45 -4.43 3.39
C GLU A 69 1.00 -4.47 1.93
N LEU A 70 1.95 -4.41 0.99
CA LEU A 70 1.66 -4.46 -0.44
C LEU A 70 1.08 -5.81 -0.86
N ALA A 71 1.56 -6.93 -0.29
CA ALA A 71 1.01 -8.24 -0.57
C ALA A 71 -0.43 -8.39 -0.06
N ILE A 72 -0.75 -7.84 1.12
CA ILE A 72 -2.11 -7.81 1.65
C ILE A 72 -3.03 -6.98 0.72
N GLN A 73 -2.56 -5.82 0.27
CA GLN A 73 -3.30 -4.99 -0.69
C GLN A 73 -3.52 -5.72 -2.02
N ALA A 74 -2.47 -6.34 -2.56
CA ALA A 74 -2.52 -7.10 -3.80
C ALA A 74 -3.56 -8.23 -3.73
N ARG A 75 -3.56 -8.96 -2.60
CA ARG A 75 -4.55 -10.01 -2.33
C ARG A 75 -5.97 -9.44 -2.32
N ALA A 76 -6.21 -8.37 -1.57
CA ALA A 76 -7.55 -7.76 -1.47
C ALA A 76 -8.06 -7.23 -2.81
N ILE A 77 -7.21 -6.59 -3.61
CA ILE A 77 -7.55 -6.15 -4.97
C ILE A 77 -7.92 -7.35 -5.85
N SER A 78 -7.17 -8.43 -5.74
CA SER A 78 -7.37 -9.64 -6.55
C SER A 78 -8.67 -10.35 -6.22
N GLU A 79 -8.97 -10.53 -4.93
CA GLU A 79 -10.23 -11.11 -4.47
C GLU A 79 -11.43 -10.29 -4.95
N ARG A 80 -11.37 -8.95 -4.83
CA ARG A 80 -12.45 -8.06 -5.34
C ARG A 80 -12.62 -8.15 -6.85
N LYS A 81 -11.54 -8.18 -7.63
CA LYS A 81 -11.61 -8.27 -9.10
C LYS A 81 -12.07 -9.65 -9.56
N ALA A 82 -11.65 -10.72 -8.88
CA ALA A 82 -12.10 -12.08 -9.15
C ALA A 82 -13.60 -12.24 -8.91
N ALA A 83 -14.12 -11.75 -7.77
CA ALA A 83 -15.56 -11.81 -7.46
C ALA A 83 -16.41 -11.05 -8.51
N ARG A 84 -15.93 -9.89 -8.97
CA ARG A 84 -16.57 -9.13 -10.05
C ARG A 84 -16.55 -9.89 -11.39
N ALA A 85 -15.49 -10.64 -11.68
CA ALA A 85 -15.38 -11.42 -12.90
C ALA A 85 -16.28 -12.66 -12.90
N THR A 86 -16.57 -13.25 -11.74
CA THR A 86 -17.46 -14.41 -11.59
C THR A 86 -18.94 -14.04 -11.48
N GLY A 87 -19.29 -12.75 -11.51
CA GLY A 87 -20.68 -12.29 -11.41
C GLY A 87 -21.31 -12.48 -10.03
N ASP A 88 -20.51 -12.79 -9.00
CA ASP A 88 -20.96 -12.95 -7.62
C ASP A 88 -21.01 -11.56 -6.93
N VAL A 89 -21.86 -10.70 -7.46
CA VAL A 89 -22.19 -9.41 -6.86
C VAL A 89 -23.71 -9.36 -6.68
N PRO A 90 -24.24 -9.45 -5.46
CA PRO A 90 -25.55 -8.91 -5.15
C PRO A 90 -25.51 -7.43 -5.54
N GLY A 91 -26.23 -7.08 -6.60
CA GLY A 91 -26.12 -5.79 -7.26
C GLY A 91 -26.40 -4.63 -6.32
N ASP A 92 -25.40 -3.78 -6.12
CA ASP A 92 -25.65 -2.39 -5.74
C ASP A 92 -26.19 -1.71 -7.00
N THR A 93 -27.51 -1.56 -7.04
CA THR A 93 -28.24 -0.96 -8.16
C THR A 93 -27.85 0.53 -8.24
N PRO A 94 -27.52 1.08 -9.42
CA PRO A 94 -27.35 2.53 -9.56
C PRO A 94 -28.74 3.17 -9.55
N ALA A 95 -29.27 3.44 -8.36
CA ALA A 95 -30.45 4.25 -8.17
C ALA A 95 -30.06 5.49 -7.35
N ASP A 96 -30.05 6.62 -8.05
CA ASP A 96 -30.28 7.96 -7.51
C ASP A 96 -29.12 8.65 -6.77
N VAL A 97 -28.24 9.31 -7.54
CA VAL A 97 -27.85 10.70 -7.24
C VAL A 97 -27.94 11.52 -8.53
N SER A 98 -29.15 11.59 -9.10
CA SER A 98 -29.53 12.75 -9.90
C SER A 98 -30.06 13.80 -8.93
N ALA A 99 -29.15 14.47 -8.24
CA ALA A 99 -29.46 15.69 -7.52
C ALA A 99 -28.44 16.75 -7.95
N ASP A 100 -28.83 17.48 -9.00
CA ASP A 100 -28.68 18.93 -9.08
C ASP A 100 -27.26 19.49 -8.81
N VAL A 101 -26.45 19.58 -9.87
CA VAL A 101 -25.33 20.53 -9.90
C VAL A 101 -25.69 21.64 -10.89
N PRO A 102 -26.37 22.72 -10.45
CA PRO A 102 -26.52 23.91 -11.27
C PRO A 102 -25.16 24.60 -11.37
N GLY A 103 -24.82 24.96 -12.60
CA GLY A 103 -23.49 25.37 -13.00
C GLY A 103 -22.92 26.55 -12.22
N ARG A 104 -21.60 26.52 -12.05
CA ARG A 104 -20.83 27.72 -11.76
C ARG A 104 -19.66 27.78 -12.74
N GLY A 105 -19.82 28.71 -13.67
CA GLY A 105 -18.94 28.95 -14.79
C GLY A 105 -17.53 29.38 -14.39
N LEU A 106 -16.67 29.25 -15.38
CA LEU A 106 -15.31 29.75 -15.50
C LEU A 106 -15.23 31.26 -15.16
N SER A 107 -14.21 31.69 -14.43
CA SER A 107 -13.16 32.59 -14.99
C SER A 107 -12.02 32.88 -14.00
N PRO A 108 -10.84 33.30 -14.51
CA PRO A 108 -9.55 33.30 -13.82
C PRO A 108 -9.09 34.68 -13.33
N GLY A 109 -8.13 34.64 -12.39
CA GLY A 109 -7.18 35.72 -12.11
C GLY A 109 -7.61 36.67 -10.99
N GLU A 110 -6.79 36.78 -9.94
CA GLU A 110 -6.40 38.07 -9.36
C GLU A 110 -5.16 37.91 -8.45
N THR A 111 -4.18 38.74 -8.78
CA THR A 111 -2.90 39.06 -8.14
C THR A 111 -3.02 39.57 -6.70
N GLY A 112 -2.01 39.32 -5.87
CA GLY A 112 -1.80 40.07 -4.62
C GLY A 112 -0.71 39.50 -3.70
N GLU A 113 0.48 40.11 -3.73
CA GLU A 113 1.63 39.91 -2.83
C GLU A 113 1.31 40.29 -1.35
N PRO A 114 2.12 39.89 -0.34
CA PRO A 114 1.69 39.60 1.03
C PRO A 114 1.78 40.79 1.99
N PRO A 115 1.17 40.70 3.18
CA PRO A 115 1.55 41.54 4.31
C PRO A 115 2.35 40.79 5.38
N SER A 116 3.53 41.35 5.66
CA SER A 116 4.37 41.17 6.84
C SER A 116 3.58 41.38 8.13
N THR A 117 3.73 40.50 9.12
CA THR A 117 3.51 40.84 10.53
C THR A 117 4.63 40.29 11.41
N THR A 118 5.39 41.25 11.96
CA THR A 118 6.37 41.12 13.03
C THR A 118 5.74 40.69 14.36
N ARG A 119 6.40 39.76 15.08
CA ARG A 119 6.52 39.60 16.55
C ARG A 119 6.95 38.15 16.84
N ASP A 120 7.78 37.77 17.79
CA ASP A 120 8.67 38.38 18.78
C ASP A 120 9.40 37.18 19.45
N SER A 121 10.71 37.29 19.70
CA SER A 121 11.62 36.65 20.68
C SER A 121 11.35 35.23 21.27
N PRO A 122 12.40 34.44 21.60
CA PRO A 122 13.37 34.77 22.66
C PRO A 122 14.85 34.84 22.25
#